data_AF-A0A1I3I1R4-F1
#
_entry.id   AF-A0A1I3I1R4-F1
#
_cell.length_a   1.000
_cell.length_b   1.000
_cell.length_c   1.000
_cell.angle_alpha   90.00
_cell.angle_beta   90.00
_cell.angle_gamma   90.00
#
_symmetry.space_group_name_H-M   'P 1'
#
loop_
_entity.id
_entity.type
_entity.pdbx_description
1 polymer ?
#
loop_
_entity_poly.entity_id
_entity_poly.type
_entity_poly.pdbx_seq_one_letter_code
_entity_poly.pdbx_strand_id
1 'polypeptide(L)'
;MAEIISFQQKYADDFKKLNIIWLQKFFVVEDYDNEVLSNPQKYILDKGGNIYFAVENEKAIGTFALMYNDYGELEFTKMAVLEAEKGKGFGNLLMQHCIEEAKKMNCENLFLYSNTKLEPANNLYKKFGFTEIPVEKSEYARCNIKMIKHLK
;
A
#
# COMPACT_ATOMS: atom_id res chain seq x y z
N MET A 1 -0.96 -20.20 -8.54
CA MET A 1 -0.27 -19.66 -7.35
C MET A 1 0.17 -18.27 -7.74
N ALA A 2 -0.29 -17.25 -7.00
CA ALA A 2 0.10 -15.89 -7.29
C ALA A 2 1.58 -15.67 -6.92
N GLU A 3 2.28 -14.95 -7.78
CA GLU A 3 3.66 -14.52 -7.56
C GLU A 3 3.68 -13.04 -7.17
N ILE A 4 4.58 -12.65 -6.29
CA ILE A 4 4.83 -11.23 -6.03
C ILE A 4 5.97 -10.75 -6.93
N ILE A 5 5.70 -9.72 -7.72
CA ILE A 5 6.67 -9.10 -8.62
C ILE A 5 6.81 -7.62 -8.32
N SER A 6 8.01 -7.07 -8.56
CA SER A 6 8.24 -5.62 -8.53
C SER A 6 7.63 -4.92 -9.75
N PHE A 7 7.60 -3.59 -9.70
CA PHE A 7 7.03 -2.76 -10.73
C PHE A 7 7.59 -3.07 -12.13
N GLN A 8 6.68 -3.21 -13.09
CA GLN A 8 6.99 -3.25 -14.50
C GLN A 8 6.00 -2.33 -15.21
N GLN A 9 6.46 -1.61 -16.24
CA GLN A 9 5.65 -0.60 -16.94
C GLN A 9 4.31 -1.16 -17.44
N LYS A 10 4.27 -2.45 -17.81
CA LYS A 10 3.04 -3.13 -18.28
C LYS A 10 1.92 -3.20 -17.22
N TYR A 11 2.24 -3.04 -15.93
CA TYR A 11 1.28 -3.03 -14.81
C TYR A 11 0.98 -1.62 -14.27
N ALA A 12 1.48 -0.56 -14.91
CA ALA A 12 1.23 0.81 -14.45
C ALA A 12 -0.27 1.15 -14.43
N ASP A 13 -1.01 0.75 -15.47
CA ASP A 13 -2.45 0.95 -15.54
C ASP A 13 -3.20 0.11 -14.50
N ASP A 14 -2.73 -1.11 -14.23
CA ASP A 14 -3.30 -1.96 -13.18
C ASP A 14 -3.13 -1.35 -11.79
N PHE A 15 -1.97 -0.73 -11.50
CA PHE A 15 -1.73 -0.03 -10.24
C PHE A 15 -2.78 1.04 -9.97
N LYS A 16 -3.00 1.91 -10.97
CA LYS A 16 -4.00 2.96 -10.90
C LYS A 16 -5.40 2.36 -10.78
N LYS A 17 -5.74 1.41 -11.65
CA LYS A 17 -7.09 0.82 -11.69
C LYS A 17 -7.47 0.13 -10.38
N LEU A 18 -6.59 -0.71 -9.83
CA LEU A 18 -6.83 -1.41 -8.57
C LEU A 18 -7.09 -0.43 -7.42
N ASN A 19 -6.28 0.62 -7.32
CA ASN A 19 -6.42 1.63 -6.28
C ASN A 19 -7.65 2.52 -6.48
N ILE A 20 -7.96 2.94 -7.70
CA ILE A 20 -9.17 3.75 -7.99
C ILE A 20 -10.45 2.96 -7.68
N ILE A 21 -10.54 1.68 -8.05
CA ILE A 21 -11.69 0.83 -7.73
C ILE A 21 -11.87 0.74 -6.21
N TRP A 22 -10.78 0.55 -5.48
CA TRP A 22 -10.82 0.49 -4.02
C TRP A 22 -11.25 1.83 -3.42
N LEU A 23 -10.68 2.94 -3.90
CA LEU A 23 -11.01 4.29 -3.45
C LEU A 23 -12.49 4.56 -3.69
N GLN A 24 -13.00 4.45 -4.92
CA GLN A 24 -14.40 4.71 -5.27
C GLN A 24 -15.41 3.87 -4.45
N LYS A 25 -15.02 2.67 -4.01
CA LYS A 25 -15.89 1.83 -3.18
C LYS A 25 -16.03 2.34 -1.75
N PHE A 26 -14.96 2.89 -1.17
CA PHE A 26 -14.93 3.25 0.25
C PHE A 26 -14.84 4.76 0.51
N PHE A 27 -14.36 5.55 -0.44
CA PHE A 27 -13.99 6.95 -0.30
C PHE A 27 -14.16 7.71 -1.62
N VAL A 28 -13.92 9.02 -1.58
CA VAL A 28 -13.73 9.82 -2.78
C VAL A 28 -12.27 9.67 -3.22
N VAL A 29 -12.04 9.69 -4.54
CA VAL A 29 -10.68 9.77 -5.08
C VAL A 29 -10.21 11.21 -4.92
N GLU A 30 -9.21 11.43 -4.07
CA GLU A 30 -8.65 12.77 -3.83
C GLU A 30 -7.65 13.13 -4.94
N ASP A 31 -7.42 14.43 -5.17
CA ASP A 31 -6.53 14.89 -6.25
C ASP A 31 -5.11 14.31 -6.11
N TYR A 32 -4.62 14.26 -4.87
CA TYR A 32 -3.32 13.66 -4.55
C TYR A 32 -3.27 12.16 -4.88
N ASP A 33 -4.37 11.40 -4.72
CA ASP A 33 -4.40 10.01 -5.18
C ASP A 33 -4.23 9.92 -6.69
N ASN A 34 -4.95 10.77 -7.45
CA ASN A 34 -4.85 10.78 -8.90
C ASN A 34 -3.45 11.15 -9.38
N GLU A 35 -2.79 12.11 -8.76
CA GLU A 35 -1.43 12.50 -9.12
C GLU A 35 -0.44 11.35 -8.95
N VAL A 36 -0.43 10.74 -7.76
CA VAL A 36 0.49 9.64 -7.43
C VAL A 36 0.21 8.41 -8.30
N LEU A 37 -1.06 8.02 -8.46
CA LEU A 37 -1.44 6.85 -9.25
C LEU A 37 -1.22 7.04 -10.75
N SER A 38 -1.24 8.28 -11.24
CA SER A 38 -0.96 8.58 -12.67
C SER A 38 0.53 8.76 -12.94
N ASN A 39 1.34 9.04 -11.92
CA ASN A 39 2.78 9.29 -12.05
C ASN A 39 3.61 8.50 -11.03
N PRO A 40 3.45 7.16 -10.93
CA PRO A 40 4.13 6.35 -9.92
C PRO A 40 5.67 6.44 -10.03
N GLN A 41 6.20 6.66 -11.23
CA GLN A 41 7.63 6.89 -11.45
C GLN A 41 8.13 8.08 -10.63
N LYS A 42 7.51 9.25 -10.79
CA LYS A 42 7.90 10.50 -10.12
C LYS A 42 7.72 10.43 -8.60
N TYR A 43 6.58 9.93 -8.13
CA TYR A 43 6.21 10.05 -6.72
C TYR A 43 6.73 8.90 -5.85
N ILE A 44 7.00 7.73 -6.43
CA ILE A 44 7.37 6.52 -5.68
C ILE A 44 8.76 6.05 -6.08
N LEU A 45 8.97 5.73 -7.37
CA LEU A 45 10.18 5.04 -7.82
C LEU A 45 11.42 5.96 -7.80
N ASP A 46 11.31 7.18 -8.34
CA ASP A 46 12.41 8.15 -8.39
C ASP A 46 12.82 8.65 -6.99
N LYS A 47 11.93 8.51 -6.00
CA LYS A 47 12.21 8.80 -4.59
C LYS A 47 12.83 7.61 -3.83
N GLY A 48 13.14 6.51 -4.51
CA GLY A 48 13.73 5.30 -3.92
C GLY A 48 12.72 4.35 -3.28
N GLY A 49 11.42 4.59 -3.48
CA GLY A 49 10.35 3.66 -3.14
C GLY A 49 10.20 2.55 -4.18
N ASN A 50 9.24 1.65 -3.96
CA ASN A 50 8.96 0.56 -4.90
C ASN A 50 7.48 0.18 -4.90
N ILE A 51 7.01 -0.42 -5.99
CA ILE A 51 5.64 -0.90 -6.14
C ILE A 51 5.69 -2.39 -6.43
N TYR A 52 4.78 -3.14 -5.82
CA TYR A 52 4.70 -4.58 -5.98
C TYR A 52 3.29 -5.01 -6.36
N PHE A 53 3.21 -6.14 -7.05
CA PHE A 53 1.96 -6.73 -7.49
C PHE A 53 1.91 -8.20 -7.12
N ALA A 54 0.74 -8.66 -6.66
CA ALA A 54 0.39 -10.06 -6.73
C ALA A 54 -0.15 -10.34 -8.14
N VAL A 55 0.48 -11.24 -8.86
CA VAL A 55 0.12 -11.61 -10.24
C VAL A 55 -0.26 -13.08 -10.31
N GLU A 56 -1.39 -13.38 -10.93
CA GLU A 56 -1.81 -14.74 -11.25
C GLU A 56 -2.31 -14.78 -12.71
N ASN A 57 -1.81 -15.74 -13.49
CA ASN A 57 -2.13 -15.87 -14.93
C ASN A 57 -1.94 -14.54 -15.68
N GLU A 58 -0.78 -13.91 -15.48
CA GLU A 58 -0.38 -12.61 -16.05
C GLU A 58 -1.23 -11.39 -15.63
N LYS A 59 -2.24 -11.60 -14.77
CA LYS A 59 -3.13 -10.54 -14.29
C LYS A 59 -2.71 -10.06 -12.91
N ALA A 60 -2.56 -8.75 -12.75
CA ALA A 60 -2.41 -8.13 -11.44
C ALA A 60 -3.72 -8.24 -10.65
N ILE A 61 -3.69 -9.02 -9.57
CA ILE A 61 -4.84 -9.27 -8.70
C ILE A 61 -4.78 -8.46 -7.39
N GLY A 62 -3.61 -7.92 -7.07
CA GLY A 62 -3.42 -7.01 -5.95
C GLY A 62 -2.11 -6.25 -6.07
N THR A 63 -1.97 -5.20 -5.26
CA THR A 63 -0.80 -4.32 -5.29
C THR A 63 -0.59 -3.64 -3.93
N PHE A 64 0.62 -3.16 -3.69
CA PHE A 64 0.95 -2.17 -2.69
C PHE A 64 2.16 -1.34 -3.15
N ALA A 65 2.41 -0.23 -2.49
CA ALA A 65 3.61 0.58 -2.66
C ALA A 65 4.32 0.83 -1.32
N LEU A 66 5.65 0.91 -1.39
CA LEU A 66 6.53 1.48 -0.38
C LEU A 66 6.95 2.84 -0.89
N MET A 67 6.57 3.91 -0.19
CA MET A 67 6.77 5.28 -0.63
C MET A 67 7.43 6.09 0.48
N TYR A 68 8.48 6.85 0.16
CA TYR A 68 9.05 7.80 1.11
C TYR A 68 8.21 9.07 1.18
N ASN A 69 7.88 9.50 2.39
CA ASN A 69 7.32 10.84 2.61
C ASN A 69 8.41 11.91 2.55
N ASP A 70 8.02 13.18 2.66
CA ASP A 70 8.97 14.30 2.56
C ASP A 70 9.94 14.40 3.76
N TYR A 71 9.69 13.63 4.83
CA TYR A 71 10.57 13.50 6.00
C TYR A 71 11.54 12.31 5.88
N GLY A 72 11.49 11.54 4.78
CA GLY A 72 12.33 10.37 4.56
C GLY A 72 11.85 9.11 5.32
N GLU A 73 10.63 9.12 5.84
CA GLU A 73 10.02 7.95 6.48
C GLU A 73 9.34 7.06 5.42
N LEU A 74 9.39 5.74 5.63
CA LEU A 74 8.82 4.77 4.69
C LEU A 74 7.35 4.48 5.01
N GLU A 75 6.48 4.79 4.05
CA GLU A 75 5.04 4.52 4.10
C GLU A 75 4.70 3.23 3.35
N PHE A 76 3.91 2.37 3.98
CA PHE A 76 3.14 1.34 3.29
C PHE A 76 1.81 1.94 2.81
N THR A 77 1.63 2.00 1.49
CA THR A 77 0.51 2.73 0.89
C THR A 77 -0.02 2.06 -0.38
N LYS A 78 -1.11 2.62 -0.93
CA LYS A 78 -1.76 2.17 -2.17
C LYS A 78 -2.00 0.65 -2.25
N MET A 79 -2.42 0.06 -1.12
CA MET A 79 -2.75 -1.36 -1.03
C MET A 79 -4.15 -1.63 -1.56
N ALA A 80 -4.26 -2.51 -2.56
CA ALA A 80 -5.55 -2.97 -3.08
C ALA A 80 -5.48 -4.44 -3.50
N VAL A 81 -6.59 -5.16 -3.32
CA VAL A 81 -6.79 -6.53 -3.83
C VAL A 81 -8.16 -6.56 -4.50
N LEU A 82 -8.24 -7.20 -5.66
CA LEU A 82 -9.50 -7.40 -6.38
C LEU A 82 -10.55 -8.04 -5.47
N GLU A 83 -11.79 -7.56 -5.57
CA GLU A 83 -12.87 -8.03 -4.71
C GLU A 83 -13.10 -9.55 -4.82
N ALA A 84 -13.03 -10.09 -6.04
CA ALA A 84 -13.16 -11.52 -6.32
C ALA A 84 -12.03 -12.38 -5.71
N GLU A 85 -10.94 -11.74 -5.28
CA GLU A 85 -9.73 -12.37 -4.73
C GLU A 85 -9.59 -12.14 -3.21
N LYS A 86 -10.51 -11.38 -2.60
CA LYS A 86 -10.53 -11.19 -1.14
C LYS A 86 -10.87 -12.50 -0.42
N GLY A 87 -10.38 -12.63 0.81
CA GLY A 87 -10.55 -13.84 1.63
C GLY A 87 -9.63 -15.01 1.24
N LYS A 88 -8.89 -14.92 0.13
CA LYS A 88 -7.97 -15.97 -0.34
C LYS A 88 -6.53 -15.84 0.18
N GLY A 89 -6.29 -14.93 1.13
CA GLY A 89 -4.98 -14.76 1.76
C GLY A 89 -4.04 -13.75 1.10
N PHE A 90 -4.36 -13.18 -0.07
CA PHE A 90 -3.47 -12.24 -0.77
C PHE A 90 -3.10 -10.99 0.04
N GLY A 91 -3.98 -10.50 0.91
CA GLY A 91 -3.63 -9.41 1.83
C GLY A 91 -2.48 -9.79 2.78
N ASN A 92 -2.46 -11.03 3.28
CA ASN A 92 -1.37 -11.54 4.10
C ASN A 92 -0.08 -11.69 3.28
N LEU A 93 -0.19 -12.21 2.05
CA LEU A 93 0.95 -12.37 1.15
C LEU A 93 1.62 -11.01 0.84
N LEU A 94 0.83 -10.01 0.47
CA LEU A 94 1.32 -8.66 0.18
C LEU A 94 1.95 -8.01 1.42
N MET A 95 1.32 -8.14 2.59
CA MET A 95 1.86 -7.58 3.84
C MET A 95 3.17 -8.24 4.27
N GLN A 96 3.26 -9.56 4.16
CA GLN A 96 4.49 -10.30 4.46
C GLN A 96 5.64 -9.82 3.55
N HIS A 97 5.40 -9.75 2.25
CA HIS A 97 6.40 -9.28 1.29
C HIS A 97 6.79 -7.82 1.55
N CYS A 98 5.82 -6.94 1.83
CA CYS A 98 6.06 -5.55 2.19
C CYS A 98 7.06 -5.42 3.35
N ILE A 99 6.86 -6.17 4.43
CA ILE A 99 7.74 -6.12 5.62
C ILE A 99 9.15 -6.63 5.28
N GLU A 100 9.26 -7.68 4.46
CA GLU A 100 10.54 -8.21 4.01
C GLU A 100 11.31 -7.18 3.17
N GLU A 101 10.63 -6.52 2.24
CA GLU A 101 11.24 -5.49 1.39
C GLU A 101 11.61 -4.24 2.19
N ALA A 102 10.75 -3.78 3.09
CA ALA A 102 11.05 -2.64 3.98
C ALA A 102 12.29 -2.91 4.87
N LYS A 103 12.50 -4.15 5.31
CA LYS A 103 13.71 -4.56 6.02
C LYS A 103 14.96 -4.51 5.12
N LYS A 104 14.86 -4.97 3.88
CA LYS A 104 15.96 -4.90 2.89
C LYS A 104 16.34 -3.46 2.54
N MET A 105 15.38 -2.53 2.64
CA MET A 105 15.60 -1.09 2.49
C MET A 105 16.27 -0.44 3.72
N ASN A 106 16.69 -1.23 4.72
CA ASN A 106 17.31 -0.76 5.98
C ASN A 106 16.45 0.27 6.73
N CYS A 107 15.12 0.21 6.58
CA CYS A 107 14.22 1.12 7.25
C CYS A 107 14.02 0.70 8.71
N GLU A 108 14.04 1.66 9.65
CA GLU A 108 13.82 1.37 11.07
C GLU A 108 12.33 1.15 11.38
N ASN A 109 11.47 1.92 10.71
CA ASN A 109 10.04 2.00 10.99
C ASN A 109 9.24 2.05 9.69
N LEU A 110 8.22 1.21 9.60
CA LEU A 110 7.23 1.28 8.52
C LEU A 110 5.94 1.83 9.09
N PHE A 111 5.41 2.90 8.51
CA PHE A 111 4.12 3.45 8.91
C PHE A 111 3.08 3.31 7.81
N LEU A 112 1.81 3.46 8.18
CA LEU A 112 0.69 3.52 7.25
C LEU A 112 -0.40 4.43 7.79
N TYR A 113 -1.20 4.96 6.87
CA TYR A 113 -2.47 5.60 7.19
C TYR A 113 -3.64 4.68 6.85
N SER A 114 -4.69 4.73 7.66
CA SER A 114 -5.91 3.96 7.42
C SER A 114 -7.14 4.72 7.92
N ASN A 115 -8.30 4.07 7.83
CA ASN A 115 -9.55 4.55 8.40
C ASN A 115 -10.15 3.46 9.31
N THR A 116 -10.69 3.85 10.46
CA THR A 116 -11.32 2.93 11.43
C THR A 116 -12.40 2.04 10.82
N LYS A 117 -13.12 2.49 9.79
CA LYS A 117 -14.16 1.70 9.10
C LYS A 117 -13.61 0.54 8.25
N LEU A 118 -12.30 0.51 7.99
CA LEU A 118 -11.63 -0.54 7.22
C LEU A 118 -11.19 -1.70 8.13
N GLU A 119 -12.12 -2.22 8.95
CA GLU A 119 -11.82 -3.25 9.96
C GLU A 119 -11.00 -4.43 9.41
N PRO A 120 -11.28 -5.00 8.21
CA PRO A 120 -10.47 -6.10 7.68
C PRO A 120 -8.99 -5.73 7.46
N ALA A 121 -8.73 -4.50 6.98
CA ALA A 121 -7.36 -4.02 6.78
C ALA A 121 -6.69 -3.71 8.13
N ASN A 122 -7.40 -3.07 9.05
CA ASN A 122 -6.87 -2.75 10.37
C ASN A 122 -6.53 -4.02 11.16
N ASN A 123 -7.36 -5.07 11.07
CA ASN A 123 -7.08 -6.37 11.68
C ASN A 123 -5.86 -7.05 11.05
N LEU A 124 -5.69 -6.93 9.73
CA LEU A 124 -4.49 -7.41 9.05
C LEU A 124 -3.24 -6.68 9.58
N TYR A 125 -3.26 -5.35 9.67
CA TYR A 125 -2.11 -4.58 10.16
C TYR A 125 -1.76 -4.94 11.61
N LYS A 126 -2.76 -5.05 12.49
CA LYS A 126 -2.58 -5.50 13.89
C LYS A 126 -1.96 -6.90 13.96
N LYS A 127 -2.42 -7.84 13.13
CA LYS A 127 -1.86 -9.20 13.02
C LYS A 127 -0.37 -9.19 12.67
N PHE A 128 0.08 -8.25 11.84
CA PHE A 128 1.48 -8.10 11.45
C PHE A 128 2.29 -7.19 12.40
N GLY A 129 1.72 -6.81 13.55
CA GLY A 129 2.39 -6.09 14.61
C GLY A 129 2.50 -4.58 14.39
N PHE A 130 1.59 -4.00 13.61
CA PHE A 130 1.42 -2.54 13.59
C PHE A 130 0.62 -2.11 14.83
N THR A 131 1.01 -0.98 15.41
CA THR A 131 0.32 -0.33 16.54
C THR A 131 -0.17 1.06 16.14
N GLU A 132 -1.31 1.48 16.68
CA GLU A 132 -1.86 2.82 16.42
C GLU A 132 -1.02 3.89 17.12
N ILE A 133 -0.77 5.00 16.42
CA ILE A 133 -0.10 6.20 16.94
C ILE A 133 -0.94 7.44 16.62
N PRO A 134 -0.73 8.57 17.32
CA PRO A 134 -1.42 9.81 17.00
C PRO A 134 -1.28 10.19 15.53
N VAL A 135 -2.38 10.63 14.95
CA VAL A 135 -2.45 11.09 13.56
C VAL A 135 -2.02 12.54 13.49
N GLU A 136 -0.94 12.83 12.77
CA GLU A 136 -0.61 14.19 12.37
C GLU A 136 -1.46 14.67 11.18
N LYS A 137 -1.23 15.89 10.70
CA LYS A 137 -1.81 16.34 9.43
C LYS A 137 -1.34 15.41 8.30
N SER A 138 -2.27 14.66 7.72
CA SER A 138 -2.02 13.81 6.56
C SER A 138 -2.54 14.45 5.28
N GLU A 139 -1.90 14.12 4.14
CA GLU A 139 -2.36 14.51 2.80
C GLU A 139 -3.73 13.92 2.43
N TYR A 140 -4.21 12.92 3.19
CA TYR A 140 -5.45 12.22 2.92
C TYR A 140 -6.55 12.62 3.92
N ALA A 141 -7.58 13.33 3.46
CA ALA A 141 -8.68 13.77 4.32
C ALA A 141 -9.48 12.59 4.91
N ARG A 142 -9.48 11.45 4.20
CA ARG A 142 -10.17 10.23 4.63
C ARG A 142 -9.52 9.50 5.81
N CYS A 143 -8.25 9.77 6.10
CA CYS A 143 -7.50 8.99 7.09
C CYS A 143 -7.79 9.51 8.49
N ASN A 144 -8.09 8.61 9.43
CA ASN A 144 -8.36 8.96 10.83
C ASN A 144 -7.54 8.13 11.82
N ILE A 145 -6.70 7.22 11.33
CA ILE A 145 -5.72 6.48 12.11
C ILE A 145 -4.39 6.40 11.35
N LYS A 146 -3.31 6.41 12.12
CA LYS A 146 -1.94 6.15 11.67
C LYS A 146 -1.42 4.98 12.47
N MET A 147 -0.72 4.08 11.82
CA MET A 147 -0.13 2.92 12.48
C MET A 147 1.35 2.82 12.14
N ILE A 148 2.13 2.29 13.07
CA ILE A 148 3.57 2.10 12.90
C ILE A 148 3.98 0.68 13.27
N LYS A 149 5.00 0.17 12.58
CA LYS A 149 5.69 -1.06 12.89
C LYS A 149 7.18 -0.78 12.97
N HIS A 150 7.77 -1.10 14.12
CA HIS A 150 9.23 -1.15 14.27
C HIS A 150 9.76 -2.42 13.59
N LEU A 151 10.80 -2.28 12.77
CA LEU A 151 11.39 -3.36 11.98
C LEU A 151 12.71 -3.90 12.56
N LYS A 152 13.26 -3.22 13.57
CA LYS A 152 14.41 -3.64 14.37
C LYS A 152 14.04 -4.67 15.42
#